data_AF-A0A0C9TSW5-F1
#
_entry.id   AF-A0A0C9TSW5-F1
#
_cell.length_a   1.000
_cell.length_b   1.000
_cell.length_c   1.000
_cell.angle_alpha   90.00
_cell.angle_beta   90.00
_cell.angle_gamma   90.00
#
_symmetry.space_group_name_H-M   'P 1'
#
loop_
_entity.id
_entity.type
_entity.pdbx_description
1 polymer ?
#
loop_
_entity_poly.entity_id
_entity_poly.type
_entity_poly.pdbx_seq_one_letter_code
_entity_poly.pdbx_strand_id
1 'polypeptide(L)'
;MDPLNLATVNLCKVIGFSTVEGHTKLRGNLGTIDIAPATLAGHKVSNQSFLSTQSQSHLRKANGVLGIGPQFGSVIRRNSSCDNQSKSIPLMDHIFSQSSGLKSLVDPVITLSLPRMEGNGTFSIMDPELQKRFQKLPKAPVVITPDKINQKWTTRIDGFNLASHSNTSSHNHLVAAYDTGSTYSWVPLSNATSIYAHFNGSYDKKNNLFWVPCTTEVTVNIRIHNQTLSMHPLDTTIDVGEPLCIGTFMPITPAHMTFLDVDVILGMPFFRSFETLINFGNFTHTNSQPPYMQFLQLNKSSTTISEEFRKNREKPRNKVNALMDFEFFEEPPKRFKQNSGDIEKTPKASGVGATLSSVTFLPEAACVVTHVSRLSGVDKELSDSVETGENDEGAHGLSPVTLRLLIAILVLAVFFGSGIVLFIYWKRQRSRKLLEENDPEVKPLV
;
A
#
# COMPACT_ATOMS: atom_id res chain seq x y z
N MET A 1 20.58 35.10 -2.69
CA MET A 1 19.27 34.42 -2.59
C MET A 1 19.30 33.33 -3.64
N ASP A 2 19.58 32.10 -3.26
CA ASP A 2 19.58 30.99 -4.22
C ASP A 2 18.15 30.61 -4.60
N PRO A 3 17.86 30.33 -5.88
CA PRO A 3 16.55 29.85 -6.28
C PRO A 3 16.32 28.43 -5.74
N LEU A 4 15.10 28.12 -5.32
CA LEU A 4 14.74 26.74 -4.97
C LEU A 4 14.98 25.83 -6.17
N ASN A 5 15.83 24.81 -5.99
CA ASN A 5 16.04 23.77 -6.99
C ASN A 5 14.77 22.93 -7.16
N LEU A 6 13.95 23.30 -8.15
CA LEU A 6 12.85 22.48 -8.67
C LEU A 6 13.43 21.23 -9.35
N ALA A 7 13.11 20.05 -8.81
CA ALA A 7 13.68 18.79 -9.27
C ALA A 7 12.59 17.74 -9.57
N THR A 8 12.05 17.80 -10.78
CA THR A 8 11.21 16.72 -11.35
C THR A 8 12.10 15.54 -11.73
N VAL A 9 11.81 14.35 -11.20
CA VAL A 9 12.58 13.13 -11.51
C VAL A 9 11.81 12.26 -12.49
N ASN A 10 12.49 11.86 -13.58
CA ASN A 10 12.06 10.75 -14.42
C ASN A 10 12.22 9.45 -13.62
N LEU A 11 11.14 8.70 -13.43
CA LEU A 11 11.12 7.47 -12.61
C LEU A 11 12.17 6.40 -13.01
N CYS A 12 12.72 6.45 -14.23
CA CYS A 12 13.78 5.58 -14.70
C CYS A 12 15.20 5.95 -14.21
N LYS A 13 15.40 7.03 -13.44
CA LYS A 13 16.74 7.43 -12.95
C LYS A 13 16.91 7.13 -11.44
N VAL A 14 17.74 6.13 -11.18
CA VAL A 14 17.89 5.40 -9.91
C VAL A 14 18.44 6.25 -8.75
N ILE A 15 17.97 5.93 -7.53
CA ILE A 15 18.49 6.46 -6.26
C ILE A 15 19.93 5.97 -6.05
N GLY A 16 20.87 6.91 -5.93
CA GLY A 16 22.25 6.59 -5.54
C GLY A 16 22.40 6.49 -4.02
N PHE A 17 22.97 5.39 -3.55
CA PHE A 17 23.51 5.24 -2.19
C PHE A 17 25.05 5.16 -2.25
N SER A 18 25.72 5.72 -1.25
CA SER A 18 27.18 5.64 -1.07
C SER A 18 27.51 4.98 0.27
N THR A 19 28.64 4.27 0.36
CA THR A 19 29.29 3.70 1.57
C THR A 19 28.44 3.57 2.84
N VAL A 20 28.11 2.32 3.19
CA VAL A 20 27.29 1.95 4.36
C VAL A 20 28.06 2.09 5.68
N GLU A 21 27.43 2.68 6.70
CA GLU A 21 27.91 2.65 8.09
C GLU A 21 26.86 2.04 9.03
N GLY A 22 27.22 0.91 9.66
CA GLY A 22 26.41 0.26 10.69
C GLY A 22 25.40 -0.77 10.15
N HIS A 23 25.35 -1.92 10.83
CA HIS A 23 24.44 -3.02 10.50
C HIS A 23 23.66 -3.46 11.75
N THR A 24 22.33 -3.47 11.68
CA THR A 24 21.47 -4.07 12.70
C THR A 24 20.66 -5.20 12.09
N LYS A 25 20.83 -6.43 12.58
CA LYS A 25 20.12 -7.60 12.06
C LYS A 25 18.68 -7.67 12.61
N LEU A 26 17.70 -7.68 11.72
CA LEU A 26 16.30 -7.94 12.10
C LEU A 26 16.12 -9.43 12.47
N ARG A 27 15.21 -9.72 13.42
CA ARG A 27 14.78 -11.11 13.67
C ARG A 27 13.91 -11.58 12.50
N GLY A 28 14.41 -12.57 11.75
CA GLY A 28 13.76 -13.16 10.58
C GLY A 28 14.61 -13.04 9.32
N ASN A 29 14.31 -13.84 8.28
CA ASN A 29 15.05 -13.88 7.00
C ASN A 29 14.80 -12.66 6.09
N LEU A 30 14.54 -11.47 6.66
CA LEU A 30 14.09 -10.28 5.93
C LEU A 30 15.25 -9.41 5.41
N GLY A 31 16.39 -9.39 6.08
CA GLY A 31 17.56 -8.57 5.72
C GLY A 31 18.27 -7.94 6.92
N THR A 32 19.24 -7.07 6.65
CA THR A 32 19.86 -6.16 7.63
C THR A 32 19.32 -4.75 7.48
N ILE A 33 19.20 -4.03 8.59
CA ILE A 33 19.03 -2.57 8.55
C ILE A 33 20.41 -1.97 8.39
N ASP A 34 20.62 -1.31 7.27
CA ASP A 34 21.85 -0.62 6.89
C ASP A 34 21.56 0.90 6.82
N ILE A 35 22.58 1.74 7.02
CA ILE A 35 22.45 3.20 6.94
C ILE A 35 23.41 3.75 5.90
N ALA A 36 22.90 4.62 5.03
CA ALA A 36 23.70 5.29 3.99
C ALA A 36 23.14 6.69 3.67
N PRO A 37 23.94 7.60 3.08
CA PRO A 37 23.44 8.77 2.41
C PRO A 37 22.51 8.39 1.24
N ALA A 38 21.37 9.09 1.13
CA ALA A 38 20.38 8.93 0.07
C ALA A 38 20.14 10.28 -0.63
N THR A 39 19.88 10.24 -1.93
CA THR A 39 19.44 11.41 -2.72
C THR A 39 18.20 11.08 -3.52
N LEU A 40 17.15 11.90 -3.40
CA LEU A 40 15.88 11.73 -4.11
C LEU A 40 15.32 13.11 -4.48
N ALA A 41 15.01 13.33 -5.76
CA ALA A 41 14.46 14.60 -6.27
C ALA A 41 15.23 15.84 -5.77
N GLY A 42 16.56 15.83 -5.86
CA GLY A 42 17.44 16.92 -5.42
C GLY A 42 17.64 17.03 -3.90
N HIS A 43 16.74 16.46 -3.09
CA HIS A 43 16.88 16.38 -1.64
C HIS A 43 17.94 15.36 -1.25
N LYS A 44 18.73 15.68 -0.22
CA LYS A 44 19.84 14.86 0.29
C LYS A 44 19.63 14.54 1.75
N VAL A 45 19.68 13.26 2.09
CA VAL A 45 19.59 12.76 3.47
C VAL A 45 20.90 12.04 3.79
N SER A 46 21.60 12.45 4.84
CA SER A 46 22.94 11.92 5.16
C SER A 46 22.90 10.51 5.77
N ASN A 47 21.85 10.19 6.53
CA ASN A 47 21.78 8.98 7.35
C ASN A 47 20.42 8.28 7.17
N GLN A 48 20.11 7.83 5.96
CA GLN A 48 18.86 7.09 5.69
C GLN A 48 19.04 5.62 6.05
N SER A 49 18.22 5.11 6.97
CA SER A 49 18.11 3.66 7.20
C SER A 49 17.28 3.01 6.10
N PHE A 50 17.72 1.85 5.61
CA PHE A 50 17.00 1.03 4.63
C PHE A 50 17.16 -0.47 4.94
N LEU A 51 16.29 -1.30 4.35
CA LEU A 51 16.37 -2.75 4.46
C LEU A 51 17.22 -3.30 3.32
N SER A 52 18.38 -3.83 3.66
CA SER A 52 19.31 -4.50 2.75
C SER A 52 19.01 -6.00 2.74
N THR A 53 18.69 -6.55 1.56
CA THR A 53 18.35 -7.97 1.41
C THR A 53 19.06 -8.59 0.21
N GLN A 54 19.48 -9.84 0.38
CA GLN A 54 20.15 -10.62 -0.68
C GLN A 54 19.14 -11.33 -1.61
N SER A 55 17.85 -11.34 -1.27
CA SER A 55 16.81 -11.95 -2.11
C SER A 55 16.17 -10.91 -3.04
N GLN A 56 16.43 -11.05 -4.34
CA GLN A 56 15.84 -10.21 -5.40
C GLN A 56 14.60 -10.84 -6.07
N SER A 57 14.11 -11.98 -5.57
CA SER A 57 13.17 -12.88 -6.27
C SER A 57 11.84 -12.25 -6.72
N HIS A 58 11.49 -11.07 -6.21
CA HIS A 58 10.24 -10.36 -6.51
C HIS A 58 10.45 -8.98 -7.16
N LEU A 59 11.69 -8.53 -7.38
CA LEU A 59 11.98 -7.17 -7.87
C LEU A 59 12.23 -7.08 -9.38
N ARG A 60 12.34 -8.21 -10.08
CA ARG A 60 12.61 -8.30 -11.53
C ARG A 60 13.83 -7.46 -11.95
N LYS A 61 13.63 -6.32 -12.63
CA LYS A 61 14.71 -5.41 -13.07
C LYS A 61 14.99 -4.28 -12.07
N ALA A 62 14.13 -4.07 -11.07
CA ALA A 62 14.31 -3.04 -10.06
C ALA A 62 15.36 -3.47 -9.02
N ASN A 63 16.19 -2.52 -8.58
CA ASN A 63 17.21 -2.79 -7.55
C ASN A 63 16.69 -2.71 -6.10
N GLY A 64 15.42 -2.32 -5.91
CA GLY A 64 14.82 -2.11 -4.59
C GLY A 64 13.41 -1.53 -4.68
N VAL A 65 12.82 -1.20 -3.53
CA VAL A 65 11.52 -0.54 -3.41
C VAL A 65 11.68 0.75 -2.61
N LEU A 66 11.23 1.88 -3.15
CA LEU A 66 11.09 3.13 -2.40
C LEU A 66 9.72 3.15 -1.71
N GLY A 67 9.71 2.99 -0.39
CA GLY A 67 8.49 3.14 0.41
C GLY A 67 8.05 4.60 0.51
N ILE A 68 6.97 4.97 -0.20
CA ILE A 68 6.32 6.29 -0.12
C ILE A 68 5.05 6.30 0.75
N GLY A 69 4.81 5.23 1.51
CA GLY A 69 3.65 5.09 2.39
C GLY A 69 3.76 5.90 3.70
N PRO A 70 2.67 6.02 4.48
CA PRO A 70 2.68 6.66 5.80
C PRO A 70 3.70 6.02 6.76
N GLN A 71 4.41 6.85 7.53
CA GLN A 71 5.55 6.39 8.35
C GLN A 71 5.24 5.37 9.45
N PHE A 72 3.98 5.12 9.76
CA PHE A 72 3.57 4.13 10.78
C PHE A 72 3.70 2.68 10.30
N GLY A 73 3.66 2.44 8.97
CA GLY A 73 3.85 1.09 8.39
C GLY A 73 5.30 0.61 8.34
N SER A 74 6.29 1.49 8.58
CA SER A 74 7.72 1.17 8.45
C SER A 74 8.17 0.08 9.44
N VAL A 75 8.65 -1.05 8.89
CA VAL A 75 9.24 -2.14 9.69
C VAL A 75 10.51 -1.71 10.43
N ILE A 76 11.28 -0.78 9.85
CA ILE A 76 12.51 -0.22 10.42
C ILE A 76 12.17 0.64 11.65
N ARG A 77 11.13 1.47 11.53
CA ARG A 77 10.64 2.35 12.61
C ARG A 77 10.06 1.57 13.78
N ARG A 78 9.41 0.43 13.50
CA ARG A 78 8.85 -0.46 14.54
C ARG A 78 9.89 -1.34 15.23
N ASN A 79 11.12 -1.43 14.71
CA ASN A 79 12.17 -2.22 15.36
C ASN A 79 12.76 -1.46 16.55
N SER A 80 12.53 -1.97 17.77
CA SER A 80 13.02 -1.35 19.01
C SER A 80 14.54 -1.37 19.16
N SER A 81 15.29 -2.13 18.34
CA SER A 81 16.76 -2.06 18.29
C SER A 81 17.31 -0.76 17.69
N CYS A 82 16.44 0.11 17.15
CA CYS A 82 16.81 1.42 16.66
C CYS A 82 16.76 2.46 17.80
N ASP A 83 17.72 2.40 18.74
CA ASP A 83 17.81 3.29 19.93
C ASP A 83 17.76 4.79 19.58
N ASN A 84 18.11 5.15 18.35
CA ASN A 84 17.97 6.51 17.83
C ASN A 84 16.75 6.60 16.89
N GLN A 85 15.60 7.00 17.45
CA GLN A 85 14.34 7.18 16.69
C GLN A 85 14.53 8.04 15.43
N SER A 86 15.41 9.04 15.50
CA SER A 86 15.78 9.93 14.39
C SER A 86 16.27 9.19 13.13
N LYS A 87 16.94 8.04 13.27
CA LYS A 87 17.50 7.26 12.16
C LYS A 87 16.49 6.30 11.54
N SER A 88 15.43 5.93 12.25
CA SER A 88 14.44 4.91 11.80
C SER A 88 13.27 5.49 11.01
N ILE A 89 13.27 6.81 10.80
CA ILE A 89 12.27 7.57 10.05
C ILE A 89 12.38 7.26 8.53
N PRO A 90 11.25 7.15 7.78
CA PRO A 90 11.29 6.98 6.34
C PRO A 90 11.85 8.18 5.57
N LEU A 91 12.33 7.93 4.35
CA LEU A 91 12.98 8.94 3.51
C LEU A 91 12.09 10.17 3.23
N MET A 92 10.78 9.97 3.02
CA MET A 92 9.86 11.08 2.78
C MET A 92 9.76 12.00 4.00
N ASP A 93 9.55 11.45 5.19
CA ASP A 93 9.49 12.19 6.45
C ASP A 93 10.81 12.89 6.78
N HIS A 94 11.97 12.28 6.48
CA HIS A 94 13.27 12.96 6.56
C HIS A 94 13.32 14.18 5.62
N ILE A 95 12.94 14.02 4.35
CA ILE A 95 12.93 15.12 3.37
C ILE A 95 11.99 16.27 3.81
N PHE A 96 10.78 15.95 4.30
CA PHE A 96 9.85 16.95 4.81
C PHE A 96 10.30 17.59 6.14
N SER A 97 11.09 16.89 6.96
CA SER A 97 11.67 17.48 8.17
C SER A 97 12.74 18.54 7.87
N GLN A 98 13.49 18.37 6.78
CA GLN A 98 14.52 19.33 6.36
C GLN A 98 13.92 20.67 5.91
N SER A 99 12.72 20.67 5.32
CA SER A 99 12.04 21.90 4.90
C SER A 99 11.39 22.68 6.06
N SER A 100 11.30 22.13 7.28
CA SER A 100 10.69 22.83 8.43
C SER A 100 11.43 24.10 8.88
N GLY A 101 12.72 24.24 8.54
CA GLY A 101 13.47 25.49 8.72
C GLY A 101 13.00 26.63 7.80
N LEU A 102 12.37 26.31 6.66
CA LEU A 102 11.74 27.26 5.74
C LEU A 102 10.30 27.51 6.19
N LYS A 103 10.14 28.34 7.22
CA LYS A 103 8.85 28.68 7.87
C LYS A 103 7.68 28.76 6.86
N SER A 104 6.70 27.87 7.04
CA SER A 104 5.32 27.98 6.55
C SER A 104 5.02 27.90 5.04
N LEU A 105 6.00 27.79 4.13
CA LEU A 105 5.74 28.05 2.71
C LEU A 105 5.51 26.83 1.81
N VAL A 106 5.74 25.59 2.26
CA VAL A 106 5.56 24.40 1.41
C VAL A 106 4.90 23.26 2.16
N ASP A 107 3.76 22.78 1.65
CA ASP A 107 3.06 21.60 2.17
C ASP A 107 3.87 20.32 1.91
N PRO A 108 3.81 19.30 2.80
CA PRO A 108 4.52 18.03 2.65
C PRO A 108 3.84 17.16 1.58
N VAL A 109 4.09 17.51 0.32
CA VAL A 109 3.38 16.99 -0.86
C VAL A 109 4.31 16.21 -1.77
N ILE A 110 3.79 15.13 -2.35
CA ILE A 110 4.32 14.51 -3.57
C ILE A 110 3.29 14.55 -4.70
N THR A 111 3.79 14.56 -5.93
CA THR A 111 2.96 14.37 -7.14
C THR A 111 3.50 13.20 -7.95
N LEU A 112 2.59 12.37 -8.46
CA LEU A 112 2.83 11.14 -9.20
C LEU A 112 2.10 11.19 -10.55
N SER A 113 2.81 10.88 -11.64
CA SER A 113 2.23 10.63 -12.96
C SER A 113 2.93 9.42 -13.58
N LEU A 114 2.20 8.35 -13.93
CA LEU A 114 2.79 7.20 -14.62
C LEU A 114 2.53 7.27 -16.13
N PRO A 115 3.48 6.83 -16.97
CA PRO A 115 3.29 6.82 -18.41
C PRO A 115 2.39 5.64 -18.77
N ARG A 116 1.41 5.89 -19.64
CA ARG A 116 0.48 4.86 -20.16
C ARG A 116 1.17 3.88 -21.11
N MET A 117 2.06 4.42 -21.94
CA MET A 117 2.84 3.71 -22.95
C MET A 117 4.33 3.88 -22.63
N GLU A 118 5.22 3.55 -23.57
CA GLU A 118 6.64 3.91 -23.50
C GLU A 118 6.84 5.41 -23.18
N GLY A 119 7.76 5.69 -22.27
CA GLY A 119 8.05 7.04 -21.80
C GLY A 119 8.44 7.04 -20.32
N ASN A 120 8.68 8.24 -19.79
CA ASN A 120 8.97 8.43 -18.37
C ASN A 120 7.73 8.96 -17.65
N GLY A 121 7.46 8.42 -16.46
CA GLY A 121 6.58 9.07 -15.49
C GLY A 121 7.34 10.08 -14.63
N THR A 122 6.60 10.96 -13.98
CA THR A 122 7.13 11.98 -13.08
C THR A 122 6.87 11.61 -11.63
N PHE A 123 7.89 11.84 -10.81
CA PHE A 123 7.79 11.95 -9.37
C PHE A 123 8.39 13.29 -8.94
N SER A 124 7.62 14.08 -8.20
CA SER A 124 8.07 15.36 -7.64
C SER A 124 7.79 15.41 -6.15
N ILE A 125 8.69 16.03 -5.40
CA ILE A 125 8.51 16.37 -3.98
C ILE A 125 8.39 17.88 -3.89
N MET A 126 7.38 18.38 -3.16
CA MET A 126 7.25 19.79 -2.78
C MET A 126 7.24 20.83 -3.93
N ASP A 127 6.99 20.40 -5.17
CA ASP A 127 6.95 21.27 -6.36
C ASP A 127 5.73 22.22 -6.34
N PRO A 128 5.91 23.56 -6.25
CA PRO A 128 4.80 24.50 -6.18
C PRO A 128 4.05 24.69 -7.51
N GLU A 129 4.72 24.51 -8.66
CA GLU A 129 4.09 24.70 -9.97
C GLU A 129 3.17 23.53 -10.31
N LEU A 130 3.57 22.30 -9.95
CA LEU A 130 2.68 21.14 -10.03
C LEU A 130 1.51 21.27 -9.06
N GLN A 131 1.75 21.70 -7.81
CA GLN A 131 0.68 21.92 -6.82
C GLN A 131 -0.40 22.92 -7.29
N LYS A 132 -0.03 23.98 -8.02
CA LYS A 132 -1.01 24.95 -8.59
C LYS A 132 -2.08 24.27 -9.45
N ARG A 133 -1.73 23.18 -10.16
CA ARG A 133 -2.66 22.44 -11.04
C ARG A 133 -3.77 21.73 -10.26
N PHE A 134 -3.57 21.46 -8.97
CA PHE A 134 -4.52 20.77 -8.09
C PHE A 134 -5.33 21.72 -7.19
N GLN A 135 -4.98 23.00 -7.08
CA GLN A 135 -5.59 23.95 -6.13
C GLN A 135 -7.13 24.04 -6.20
N LYS A 136 -7.71 23.82 -7.38
CA LYS A 136 -9.17 23.88 -7.62
C LYS A 136 -9.88 22.52 -7.56
N LEU A 137 -9.15 21.42 -7.37
CA LEU A 137 -9.72 20.08 -7.31
C LEU A 137 -10.19 19.75 -5.88
N PRO A 138 -11.20 18.87 -5.70
CA PRO A 138 -11.60 18.41 -4.37
C PRO A 138 -10.43 17.76 -3.62
N LYS A 139 -10.38 17.96 -2.30
CA LYS A 139 -9.42 17.27 -1.41
C LYS A 139 -10.09 16.03 -0.84
N ALA A 140 -9.78 14.85 -1.38
CA ALA A 140 -10.28 13.59 -0.85
C ALA A 140 -9.55 13.28 0.47
N PRO A 141 -10.24 13.26 1.63
CA PRO A 141 -9.59 13.03 2.91
C PRO A 141 -9.08 11.60 3.01
N VAL A 142 -7.89 11.42 3.60
CA VAL A 142 -7.36 10.07 3.82
C VAL A 142 -8.15 9.36 4.92
N VAL A 143 -8.51 8.09 4.69
CA VAL A 143 -9.18 7.27 5.70
C VAL A 143 -8.17 6.89 6.78
N ILE A 144 -8.38 7.40 7.99
CA ILE A 144 -7.54 7.10 9.14
C ILE A 144 -7.90 5.72 9.70
N THR A 145 -6.93 4.82 9.79
CA THR A 145 -7.09 3.47 10.34
C THR A 145 -7.00 3.50 11.88
N PRO A 146 -7.77 2.66 12.61
CA PRO A 146 -7.62 2.52 14.06
C PRO A 146 -6.24 1.97 14.45
N ASP A 147 -5.77 0.95 13.71
CA ASP A 147 -4.37 0.51 13.78
C ASP A 147 -3.53 1.32 12.79
N LYS A 148 -2.72 2.24 13.33
CA LYS A 148 -1.81 3.06 12.53
C LYS A 148 -0.76 2.23 11.78
N ILE A 149 -0.42 1.02 12.22
CA ILE A 149 0.56 0.15 11.54
C ILE A 149 0.05 -0.23 10.13
N ASN A 150 -1.27 -0.35 9.98
CA ASN A 150 -1.91 -0.68 8.71
C ASN A 150 -2.27 0.56 7.86
N GLN A 151 -1.91 1.78 8.30
CA GLN A 151 -2.24 3.03 7.63
C GLN A 151 -1.61 3.12 6.24
N LYS A 152 -2.46 3.37 5.25
CA LYS A 152 -2.13 3.46 3.82
C LYS A 152 -2.59 4.80 3.24
N TRP A 153 -2.25 5.06 1.98
CA TRP A 153 -2.93 6.07 1.18
C TRP A 153 -4.28 5.53 0.77
N THR A 154 -5.33 5.98 1.44
CA THR A 154 -6.69 5.44 1.30
C THR A 154 -7.72 6.54 1.23
N THR A 155 -8.74 6.43 0.38
CA THR A 155 -9.91 7.32 0.42
C THR A 155 -11.20 6.49 0.36
N ARG A 156 -12.33 7.14 0.64
CA ARG A 156 -13.65 6.57 0.34
C ARG A 156 -14.00 6.79 -1.12
N ILE A 157 -14.38 5.71 -1.81
CA ILE A 157 -15.00 5.74 -3.13
C ILE A 157 -16.45 5.28 -3.02
N ASP A 158 -17.33 5.88 -3.81
CA ASP A 158 -18.77 5.56 -3.78
C ASP A 158 -19.13 4.39 -4.72
N GLY A 159 -18.15 3.92 -5.50
CA GLY A 159 -18.28 2.80 -6.42
C GLY A 159 -17.73 3.09 -7.82
N PHE A 160 -18.05 2.19 -8.74
CA PHE A 160 -17.66 2.24 -10.15
C PHE A 160 -18.92 2.48 -10.99
N ASN A 161 -18.94 3.57 -11.75
CA ASN A 161 -20.02 3.91 -12.66
C ASN A 161 -19.62 3.55 -14.08
N LEU A 162 -20.38 2.67 -14.72
CA LEU A 162 -20.17 2.25 -16.10
C LEU A 162 -20.93 3.20 -17.01
N ALA A 163 -20.33 3.63 -18.12
CA ALA A 163 -20.98 4.62 -19.01
C ALA A 163 -22.32 4.15 -19.59
N SER A 164 -22.58 2.84 -19.59
CA SER A 164 -23.80 2.20 -20.07
C SER A 164 -24.87 1.92 -19.00
N HIS A 165 -24.56 1.98 -17.70
CA HIS A 165 -25.50 1.73 -16.60
C HIS A 165 -25.17 2.59 -15.37
N SER A 166 -26.14 3.35 -14.88
CA SER A 166 -26.01 4.02 -13.59
C SER A 166 -26.06 3.01 -12.44
N ASN A 167 -25.23 3.26 -11.42
CA ASN A 167 -25.28 2.63 -10.10
C ASN A 167 -25.05 1.11 -10.03
N THR A 168 -23.80 0.69 -9.80
CA THR A 168 -23.54 -0.30 -8.74
C THR A 168 -23.62 0.41 -7.38
N SER A 169 -24.79 0.94 -7.01
CA SER A 169 -24.99 1.66 -5.75
C SER A 169 -25.12 0.69 -4.58
N SER A 170 -23.99 0.11 -4.15
CA SER A 170 -23.86 -0.27 -2.75
C SER A 170 -23.78 1.02 -1.94
N HIS A 171 -24.73 1.27 -1.03
CA HIS A 171 -24.69 2.38 -0.08
C HIS A 171 -23.53 2.33 0.94
N ASN A 172 -22.59 1.40 0.74
CA ASN A 172 -21.35 1.29 1.47
C ASN A 172 -20.26 1.98 0.67
N HIS A 173 -19.75 3.11 1.19
CA HIS A 173 -18.52 3.70 0.68
C HIS A 173 -17.37 2.69 0.84
N LEU A 174 -16.81 2.23 -0.28
CA LEU A 174 -15.67 1.34 -0.29
C LEU A 174 -14.43 2.13 0.14
N VAL A 175 -13.56 1.54 0.96
CA VAL A 175 -12.22 2.08 1.21
C VAL A 175 -11.30 1.58 0.11
N ALA A 176 -10.75 2.50 -0.69
CA ALA A 176 -9.78 2.20 -1.72
C ALA A 176 -8.38 2.62 -1.27
N ALA A 177 -7.41 1.70 -1.27
CA ALA A 177 -5.99 2.00 -1.20
C ALA A 177 -5.44 2.37 -2.58
N TYR A 178 -4.43 3.24 -2.61
CA TYR A 178 -3.72 3.62 -3.83
C TYR A 178 -2.28 3.14 -3.73
N ASP A 179 -1.90 2.20 -4.61
CA ASP A 179 -0.62 1.50 -4.51
C ASP A 179 0.10 1.45 -5.86
N THR A 180 1.18 2.24 -5.99
CA THR A 180 2.03 2.25 -7.19
C THR A 180 2.81 0.95 -7.38
N GLY A 181 2.95 0.10 -6.35
CA GLY A 181 3.56 -1.22 -6.44
C GLY A 181 2.62 -2.31 -6.96
N SER A 182 1.30 -2.08 -6.93
CA SER A 182 0.31 -3.01 -7.45
C SER A 182 0.21 -2.91 -8.97
N THR A 183 0.40 -4.03 -9.69
CA THR A 183 0.36 -4.02 -11.16
C THR A 183 -1.07 -3.93 -11.67
N TYR A 184 -1.99 -4.56 -10.95
CA TYR A 184 -3.41 -4.55 -11.23
C TYR A 184 -4.15 -3.65 -10.23
N SER A 185 -5.39 -3.30 -10.54
CA SER A 185 -6.34 -2.81 -9.54
C SER A 185 -7.09 -4.01 -8.99
N TRP A 186 -7.07 -4.21 -7.67
CA TRP A 186 -7.74 -5.33 -7.02
C TRP A 186 -9.10 -4.87 -6.47
N VAL A 187 -10.19 -5.50 -6.90
CA VAL A 187 -11.57 -5.15 -6.50
C VAL A 187 -12.36 -6.40 -6.10
N PRO A 188 -13.51 -6.31 -5.41
CA PRO A 188 -14.36 -7.46 -5.17
C PRO A 188 -14.82 -8.09 -6.50
N LEU A 189 -15.00 -9.42 -6.53
CA LEU A 189 -15.38 -10.15 -7.76
C LEU A 189 -16.66 -9.58 -8.40
N SER A 190 -17.62 -9.12 -7.59
CA SER A 190 -18.82 -8.42 -8.05
C SER A 190 -18.49 -7.20 -8.91
N ASN A 191 -17.56 -6.36 -8.47
CA ASN A 191 -17.17 -5.13 -9.15
C ASN A 191 -16.39 -5.43 -10.44
N ALA A 192 -15.45 -6.38 -10.41
CA ALA A 192 -14.78 -6.83 -11.64
C ALA A 192 -15.77 -7.43 -12.66
N THR A 193 -16.74 -8.21 -12.18
CA THR A 193 -17.81 -8.77 -13.02
C THR A 193 -18.65 -7.67 -13.66
N SER A 194 -19.13 -6.70 -12.88
CA SER A 194 -19.85 -5.54 -13.43
C SER A 194 -19.02 -4.79 -14.47
N ILE A 195 -17.75 -4.52 -14.17
CA ILE A 195 -16.84 -3.79 -15.07
C ILE A 195 -16.66 -4.48 -16.43
N TYR A 196 -16.61 -5.82 -16.49
CA TYR A 196 -16.25 -6.54 -17.73
C TYR A 196 -17.39 -7.29 -18.42
N ALA A 197 -18.41 -7.78 -17.70
CA ALA A 197 -19.44 -8.63 -18.29
C ALA A 197 -20.20 -7.94 -19.45
N HIS A 198 -20.47 -6.64 -19.33
CA HIS A 198 -21.14 -5.85 -20.37
C HIS A 198 -20.28 -5.57 -21.62
N PHE A 199 -18.97 -5.86 -21.56
CA PHE A 199 -18.01 -5.61 -22.62
C PHE A 199 -17.54 -6.92 -23.30
N ASN A 200 -18.41 -7.94 -23.29
CA ASN A 200 -18.11 -9.33 -23.68
C ASN A 200 -16.93 -9.93 -22.91
N GLY A 201 -16.72 -9.46 -21.67
CA GLY A 201 -15.71 -10.00 -20.78
C GLY A 201 -16.12 -11.34 -20.19
N SER A 202 -15.20 -12.30 -20.20
CA SER A 202 -15.40 -13.65 -19.62
C SER A 202 -14.49 -13.85 -18.42
N TYR A 203 -15.04 -14.36 -17.32
CA TYR A 203 -14.28 -14.62 -16.10
C TYR A 203 -13.56 -15.97 -16.16
N ASP A 204 -12.24 -15.95 -16.13
CA ASP A 204 -11.39 -17.13 -16.00
C ASP A 204 -11.19 -17.44 -14.51
N LYS A 205 -12.09 -18.25 -13.95
CA LYS A 205 -12.03 -18.69 -12.55
C LYS A 205 -10.73 -19.46 -12.21
N LYS A 206 -10.07 -20.09 -13.19
CA LYS A 206 -8.83 -20.85 -12.96
C LYS A 206 -7.65 -19.90 -12.74
N ASN A 207 -7.60 -18.82 -13.50
CA ASN A 207 -6.52 -17.82 -13.45
C ASN A 207 -6.90 -16.56 -12.64
N ASN A 208 -8.13 -16.48 -12.10
CA ASN A 208 -8.68 -15.35 -11.35
C ASN A 208 -8.53 -14.01 -12.10
N LEU A 209 -8.92 -13.98 -13.38
CA LEU A 209 -8.84 -12.79 -14.23
C LEU A 209 -10.01 -12.72 -15.23
N PHE A 210 -10.14 -11.58 -15.92
CA PHE A 210 -11.11 -11.40 -17.00
C PHE A 210 -10.43 -11.33 -18.36
N TRP A 211 -10.97 -12.06 -19.34
CA TRP A 211 -10.61 -11.95 -20.76
C TRP A 211 -11.64 -11.08 -21.48
N VAL A 212 -11.20 -10.02 -22.15
CA VAL A 212 -12.04 -9.04 -22.86
C VAL A 212 -11.54 -8.91 -24.32
N PRO A 213 -12.39 -8.76 -25.35
CA PRO A 213 -11.89 -8.49 -26.70
C PRO A 213 -11.07 -7.20 -26.74
N CYS A 214 -9.83 -7.24 -27.26
CA CYS A 214 -8.94 -6.07 -27.21
C CYS A 214 -9.46 -4.86 -28.01
N THR A 215 -10.41 -5.04 -28.92
CA THR A 215 -11.08 -3.96 -29.67
C THR A 215 -12.20 -3.30 -28.88
N THR A 216 -12.57 -3.81 -27.71
CA THR A 216 -13.68 -3.28 -26.90
C THR A 216 -13.20 -2.18 -25.97
N GLU A 217 -13.73 -0.98 -26.14
CA GLU A 217 -13.44 0.19 -25.31
C GLU A 217 -14.15 0.08 -23.95
N VAL A 218 -13.46 -0.46 -22.94
CA VAL A 218 -14.01 -0.62 -21.58
C VAL A 218 -13.91 0.70 -20.80
N THR A 219 -15.03 1.41 -20.70
CA THR A 219 -15.13 2.70 -20.00
C THR A 219 -15.51 2.52 -18.53
N VAL A 220 -14.59 2.88 -17.63
CA VAL A 220 -14.79 2.83 -16.17
C VAL A 220 -14.70 4.24 -15.60
N ASN A 221 -15.73 4.67 -14.88
CA ASN A 221 -15.69 5.88 -14.06
C ASN A 221 -15.63 5.50 -12.57
N ILE A 222 -14.82 6.19 -11.79
CA ILE A 222 -14.70 6.00 -10.34
C ILE A 222 -15.23 7.26 -9.67
N ARG A 223 -16.13 7.13 -8.69
CA ARG A 223 -16.63 8.29 -7.92
C ARG A 223 -15.88 8.41 -6.59
N ILE A 224 -15.13 9.50 -6.42
CA ILE A 224 -14.21 9.72 -5.29
C ILE A 224 -14.49 11.11 -4.73
N HIS A 225 -14.96 11.19 -3.48
CA HIS A 225 -15.25 12.47 -2.79
C HIS A 225 -16.01 13.51 -3.66
N ASN A 226 -17.17 13.09 -4.19
CA ASN A 226 -18.03 13.86 -5.12
C ASN A 226 -17.43 14.21 -6.50
N GLN A 227 -16.20 13.80 -6.80
CA GLN A 227 -15.62 13.86 -8.15
C GLN A 227 -15.92 12.56 -8.90
N THR A 228 -16.32 12.65 -10.17
CA THR A 228 -16.37 11.48 -11.08
C THR A 228 -15.13 11.53 -11.97
N LEU A 229 -14.34 10.46 -11.96
CA LEU A 229 -13.06 10.34 -12.66
C LEU A 229 -13.14 9.23 -13.70
N SER A 230 -12.93 9.56 -14.98
CA SER A 230 -13.00 8.61 -16.09
C SER A 230 -11.61 8.04 -16.39
N MET A 231 -11.45 6.73 -16.23
CA MET A 231 -10.23 6.03 -16.63
C MET A 231 -10.10 5.99 -18.16
N HIS A 232 -8.86 5.97 -18.65
CA HIS A 232 -8.60 5.74 -20.05
C HIS A 232 -8.82 4.26 -20.40
N PRO A 233 -9.50 3.89 -21.50
CA PRO A 233 -9.80 2.49 -21.83
C PRO A 233 -8.59 1.61 -22.18
N LEU A 234 -7.44 2.21 -22.48
CA LEU A 234 -6.16 1.48 -22.55
C LEU A 234 -5.61 1.09 -21.17
N ASP A 235 -6.04 1.75 -20.09
CA ASP A 235 -5.65 1.41 -18.71
C ASP A 235 -6.63 0.42 -18.08
N THR A 236 -7.81 0.19 -18.66
CA THR A 236 -8.82 -0.77 -18.17
C THR A 236 -8.60 -2.20 -18.71
N THR A 237 -7.69 -2.39 -19.68
CA THR A 237 -7.35 -3.66 -20.33
C THR A 237 -5.88 -3.72 -20.77
N ILE A 238 -5.18 -4.85 -20.62
CA ILE A 238 -3.79 -5.05 -21.06
C ILE A 238 -3.75 -5.92 -22.32
N ASP A 239 -2.99 -5.46 -23.32
CA ASP A 239 -2.67 -6.30 -24.49
C ASP A 239 -1.67 -7.40 -24.12
N VAL A 240 -1.93 -8.62 -24.59
CA VAL A 240 -1.01 -9.75 -24.46
C VAL A 240 -0.64 -10.37 -25.80
N GLY A 241 -0.95 -9.68 -26.92
CA GLY A 241 -0.66 -10.14 -28.28
C GLY A 241 -1.66 -11.14 -28.86
N GLU A 242 -2.80 -11.34 -28.19
CA GLU A 242 -3.87 -12.28 -28.55
C GLU A 242 -5.12 -11.49 -29.03
N PRO A 243 -6.16 -12.13 -29.62
CA PRO A 243 -7.45 -11.48 -29.87
C PRO A 243 -8.08 -10.90 -28.60
N LEU A 244 -7.83 -11.54 -27.45
CA LEU A 244 -8.32 -11.20 -26.12
C LEU A 244 -7.23 -10.53 -25.28
N CYS A 245 -7.65 -9.53 -24.52
CA CYS A 245 -6.89 -8.73 -23.57
C CYS A 245 -7.26 -9.14 -22.14
N ILE A 246 -6.34 -8.89 -21.20
CA ILE A 246 -6.57 -9.13 -19.77
C ILE A 246 -7.18 -7.88 -19.12
N GLY A 247 -8.27 -8.01 -18.38
CA GLY A 247 -8.83 -6.92 -17.58
C GLY A 247 -7.87 -6.50 -16.45
N THR A 248 -7.65 -5.20 -16.26
CA THR A 248 -6.80 -4.68 -15.18
C THR A 248 -7.46 -4.65 -13.80
N PHE A 249 -8.78 -4.80 -13.72
CA PHE A 249 -9.53 -4.94 -12.47
C PHE A 249 -9.65 -6.43 -12.08
N MET A 250 -8.70 -6.89 -11.26
CA MET A 250 -8.61 -8.28 -10.80
C MET A 250 -9.47 -8.53 -9.55
N PRO A 251 -10.11 -9.71 -9.41
CA PRO A 251 -10.80 -10.07 -8.18
C PRO A 251 -9.83 -10.23 -7.00
N ILE A 252 -10.11 -9.53 -5.90
CA ILE A 252 -9.46 -9.70 -4.60
C ILE A 252 -9.54 -11.16 -4.15
N THR A 253 -8.39 -11.71 -3.77
CA THR A 253 -8.28 -13.06 -3.16
C THR A 253 -8.19 -12.95 -1.63
N PRO A 254 -8.44 -14.03 -0.87
CA PRO A 254 -8.31 -14.01 0.59
C PRO A 254 -6.95 -13.52 1.11
N ALA A 255 -5.86 -13.79 0.37
CA ALA A 255 -4.51 -13.33 0.71
C ALA A 255 -4.36 -11.79 0.68
N HIS A 256 -5.17 -11.10 -0.14
CA HIS A 256 -5.22 -9.64 -0.13
C HIS A 256 -5.99 -9.16 1.11
N MET A 257 -7.14 -9.76 1.41
CA MET A 257 -7.98 -9.37 2.55
C MET A 257 -7.26 -9.46 3.91
N THR A 258 -6.34 -10.41 4.10
CA THR A 258 -5.64 -10.63 5.38
C THR A 258 -4.62 -9.56 5.77
N PHE A 259 -4.21 -8.67 4.87
CA PHE A 259 -3.17 -7.64 5.15
C PHE A 259 -3.62 -6.20 4.90
N LEU A 260 -4.81 -6.00 4.36
CA LEU A 260 -5.10 -4.77 3.64
C LEU A 260 -6.06 -3.80 4.33
N ASP A 261 -7.02 -4.25 5.15
CA ASP A 261 -8.04 -3.40 5.79
C ASP A 261 -8.75 -2.43 4.80
N VAL A 262 -8.85 -2.84 3.53
CA VAL A 262 -9.48 -2.06 2.45
C VAL A 262 -10.29 -2.98 1.54
N ASP A 263 -11.33 -2.41 0.91
CA ASP A 263 -12.21 -3.11 -0.01
C ASP A 263 -11.67 -3.15 -1.45
N VAL A 264 -10.76 -2.22 -1.78
CA VAL A 264 -10.20 -2.00 -3.13
C VAL A 264 -8.73 -1.60 -3.05
N ILE A 265 -7.91 -2.05 -4.02
CA ILE A 265 -6.60 -1.48 -4.35
C ILE A 265 -6.69 -0.88 -5.75
N LEU A 266 -6.29 0.38 -5.91
CA LEU A 266 -6.13 1.06 -7.19
C LEU A 266 -4.64 1.11 -7.52
N GLY A 267 -4.23 0.27 -8.47
CA GLY A 267 -2.82 0.07 -8.84
C GLY A 267 -2.33 0.98 -9.97
N MET A 268 -1.23 0.60 -10.63
CA MET A 268 -0.70 1.27 -11.82
C MET A 268 -1.75 1.71 -12.88
N PRO A 269 -2.80 0.94 -13.19
CA PRO A 269 -3.91 1.37 -14.07
C PRO A 269 -4.50 2.73 -13.70
N PHE A 270 -4.70 2.99 -12.41
CA PHE A 270 -5.23 4.25 -11.92
C PHE A 270 -4.23 5.40 -12.14
N PHE A 271 -2.96 5.21 -11.74
CA PHE A 271 -1.91 6.23 -11.85
C PHE A 271 -1.47 6.56 -13.29
N ARG A 272 -1.86 5.75 -14.29
CA ARG A 272 -1.71 6.06 -15.73
C ARG A 272 -2.88 6.86 -16.32
N SER A 273 -4.03 6.82 -15.67
CA SER A 273 -5.21 7.62 -16.03
C SER A 273 -5.25 8.97 -15.31
N PHE A 274 -4.68 9.06 -14.10
CA PHE A 274 -4.75 10.24 -13.24
C PHE A 274 -3.39 10.64 -12.70
N GLU A 275 -3.06 11.92 -12.83
CA GLU A 275 -1.99 12.52 -12.03
C GLU A 275 -2.48 12.69 -10.60
N THR A 276 -1.69 12.22 -9.64
CA THR A 276 -2.10 12.11 -8.24
C THR A 276 -1.22 12.97 -7.35
N LEU A 277 -1.84 13.87 -6.59
CA LEU A 277 -1.21 14.63 -5.52
C LEU A 277 -1.53 13.97 -4.19
N ILE A 278 -0.52 13.79 -3.34
CA ILE A 278 -0.64 13.26 -1.98
C ILE A 278 -0.04 14.28 -1.02
N ASN A 279 -0.85 14.84 -0.13
CA ASN A 279 -0.40 15.68 0.99
C ASN A 279 -0.36 14.82 2.26
N PHE A 280 0.83 14.72 2.85
CA PHE A 280 1.05 13.88 4.03
C PHE A 280 0.48 14.49 5.32
N GLY A 281 0.26 15.81 5.38
CA GLY A 281 -0.25 16.50 6.56
C GLY A 281 0.42 16.03 7.86
N ASN A 282 -0.39 15.72 8.86
CA ASN A 282 0.00 15.24 10.19
C ASN A 282 0.47 13.77 10.25
N PHE A 283 0.64 13.09 9.11
CA PHE A 283 1.50 11.91 9.07
C PHE A 283 2.98 12.31 9.18
N THR A 284 3.35 13.54 8.83
CA THR A 284 4.67 14.12 9.13
C THR A 284 4.68 14.84 10.47
N HIS A 285 5.87 15.05 11.04
CA HIS A 285 6.06 15.84 12.26
C HIS A 285 5.97 17.37 12.03
N THR A 286 5.81 17.83 10.78
CA THR A 286 5.97 19.25 10.41
C THR A 286 4.66 19.97 10.11
N ASN A 287 3.51 19.28 10.13
CA ASN A 287 2.20 19.85 9.83
C ASN A 287 1.12 19.27 10.75
N SER A 288 0.13 20.08 11.14
CA SER A 288 -1.00 19.68 11.99
C SER A 288 -2.27 19.31 11.20
N GLN A 289 -2.34 19.69 9.92
CA GLN A 289 -3.50 19.45 9.05
C GLN A 289 -3.67 17.96 8.69
N PRO A 290 -4.90 17.46 8.51
CA PRO A 290 -5.11 16.08 8.11
C PRO A 290 -4.60 15.79 6.69
N PRO A 291 -4.05 14.59 6.41
CA PRO A 291 -3.65 14.18 5.08
C PRO A 291 -4.83 14.07 4.10
N TYR A 292 -4.55 14.33 2.84
CA TYR A 292 -5.52 14.25 1.74
C TYR A 292 -4.86 13.89 0.42
N MET A 293 -5.67 13.44 -0.53
CA MET A 293 -5.28 13.15 -1.90
C MET A 293 -6.10 14.00 -2.88
N GLN A 294 -5.55 14.28 -4.06
CA GLN A 294 -6.25 14.95 -5.16
C GLN A 294 -5.90 14.28 -6.48
N PHE A 295 -6.87 14.21 -7.40
CA PHE A 295 -6.74 13.45 -8.65
C PHE A 295 -7.09 14.33 -9.85
N LEU A 296 -6.09 14.53 -10.72
CA LEU A 296 -6.22 15.29 -11.96
C LEU A 296 -6.32 14.32 -13.14
N GLN A 297 -7.44 14.36 -13.85
CA GLN A 297 -7.65 13.56 -15.06
C GLN A 297 -6.76 14.07 -16.20
N LEU A 298 -5.95 13.17 -16.77
CA LEU A 298 -5.00 13.50 -17.84
C LEU A 298 -5.67 13.65 -19.22
N ASN A 299 -6.90 13.17 -19.37
CA ASN A 299 -7.59 13.08 -20.65
C ASN A 299 -8.23 14.42 -21.05
N LYS A 300 -7.99 14.87 -22.29
CA LYS A 300 -8.39 16.22 -22.78
C LYS A 300 -9.81 16.30 -23.36
N SER A 301 -10.37 15.19 -23.86
CA SER A 301 -11.75 15.07 -24.38
C SER A 301 -12.10 13.60 -24.60
N SER A 302 -13.38 13.21 -24.55
CA SER A 302 -13.84 11.85 -24.86
C SER A 302 -13.52 11.40 -26.28
N THR A 303 -13.70 12.27 -27.28
CA THR A 303 -13.36 11.96 -28.68
C THR A 303 -11.89 11.55 -28.82
N THR A 304 -10.99 12.29 -28.17
CA THR A 304 -9.54 12.02 -28.19
C THR A 304 -9.19 10.71 -27.48
N ILE A 305 -9.91 10.34 -26.41
CA ILE A 305 -9.73 9.05 -25.70
C ILE A 305 -10.03 7.88 -26.65
N SER A 306 -11.20 7.89 -27.30
CA SER A 306 -11.63 6.80 -28.18
C SER A 306 -10.74 6.70 -29.44
N GLU A 307 -10.29 7.85 -29.97
CA GLU A 307 -9.27 7.89 -31.03
C GLU A 307 -7.92 7.31 -30.60
N GLU A 308 -7.42 7.65 -29.40
CA GLU A 308 -6.17 7.09 -28.84
C GLU A 308 -6.29 5.58 -28.60
N PHE A 309 -7.41 5.13 -28.04
CA PHE A 309 -7.71 3.71 -27.84
C PHE A 309 -7.70 2.96 -29.17
N ARG A 310 -8.51 3.42 -30.15
CA ARG A 310 -8.61 2.81 -31.48
C ARG A 310 -7.25 2.74 -32.18
N LYS A 311 -6.51 3.86 -32.21
CA LYS A 311 -5.16 3.96 -32.81
C LYS A 311 -4.16 2.96 -32.21
N ASN A 312 -4.33 2.56 -30.95
CA ASN A 312 -3.44 1.58 -30.32
C ASN A 312 -3.94 0.13 -30.45
N ARG A 313 -5.25 -0.11 -30.53
CA ARG A 313 -5.83 -1.48 -30.62
C ARG A 313 -6.05 -2.01 -32.04
N GLU A 314 -6.12 -1.15 -33.03
CA GLU A 314 -6.27 -1.52 -34.46
C GLU A 314 -4.93 -1.75 -35.18
N LYS A 315 -3.79 -1.56 -34.51
CA LYS A 315 -2.48 -1.87 -35.10
C LYS A 315 -2.42 -3.35 -35.51
N PRO A 316 -1.82 -3.71 -36.67
CA PRO A 316 -1.67 -5.10 -37.07
C PRO A 316 -0.96 -5.90 -35.96
N ARG A 317 -1.66 -6.90 -35.41
CA ARG A 317 -1.12 -7.82 -34.39
C ARG A 317 -0.21 -8.85 -35.06
N ASN A 318 0.90 -8.36 -35.60
CA ASN A 318 2.07 -9.18 -35.85
C ASN A 318 2.42 -9.90 -34.54
N LYS A 319 2.96 -11.13 -34.62
CA LYS A 319 3.36 -11.94 -33.46
C LYS A 319 4.58 -11.33 -32.73
N VAL A 320 4.39 -10.15 -32.16
CA VAL A 320 5.34 -9.48 -31.28
C VAL A 320 5.20 -10.11 -29.90
N ASN A 321 6.33 -10.30 -29.21
CA ASN A 321 6.39 -10.78 -27.83
C ASN A 321 5.92 -9.69 -26.83
N ALA A 322 4.74 -9.10 -27.06
CA ALA A 322 4.24 -7.92 -26.34
C ALA A 322 4.08 -8.12 -24.82
N LEU A 323 4.05 -9.37 -24.36
CA LEU A 323 4.14 -9.76 -22.95
C LEU A 323 5.48 -9.44 -22.27
N MET A 324 6.55 -9.11 -23.02
CA MET A 324 7.90 -8.93 -22.45
C MET A 324 8.28 -7.48 -22.08
N ASP A 325 7.67 -6.47 -22.69
CA ASP A 325 8.05 -5.06 -22.46
C ASP A 325 7.20 -4.37 -21.39
N PHE A 326 6.09 -4.99 -20.96
CA PHE A 326 5.35 -4.54 -19.79
C PHE A 326 5.96 -5.13 -18.51
N GLU A 327 6.56 -4.27 -17.68
CA GLU A 327 7.03 -4.68 -16.36
C GLU A 327 5.85 -4.83 -15.39
N PHE A 328 5.28 -6.03 -15.37
CA PHE A 328 4.42 -6.46 -14.27
C PHE A 328 5.30 -6.77 -13.05
N PHE A 329 5.05 -6.15 -11.90
CA PHE A 329 5.67 -6.58 -10.62
C PHE A 329 5.11 -7.94 -10.16
N GLU A 330 3.87 -8.26 -10.56
CA GLU A 330 3.18 -9.52 -10.31
C GLU A 330 3.17 -10.33 -11.62
N GLU A 331 3.62 -11.59 -11.68
CA GLU A 331 3.56 -12.33 -12.96
C GLU A 331 2.11 -12.48 -13.45
N PRO A 332 1.79 -12.12 -14.72
CA PRO A 332 0.49 -12.46 -15.29
C PRO A 332 0.34 -14.00 -15.29
N PRO A 333 -0.85 -14.55 -14.92
CA PRO A 333 -1.05 -15.99 -14.87
C PRO A 333 -0.68 -16.66 -16.20
N LYS A 334 0.35 -17.52 -16.16
CA LYS A 334 0.85 -18.22 -17.35
C LYS A 334 -0.23 -19.16 -17.85
N ARG A 335 -0.75 -18.87 -19.06
CA ARG A 335 -1.65 -19.78 -19.78
C ARG A 335 -0.92 -21.09 -20.02
N PHE A 336 -1.23 -22.13 -19.23
CA PHE A 336 -0.71 -23.47 -19.44
C PHE A 336 -1.03 -23.91 -20.88
N LYS A 337 -0.01 -23.94 -21.74
CA LYS A 337 -0.10 -24.66 -23.01
C LYS A 337 -0.27 -26.13 -22.66
N GLN A 338 -1.45 -26.65 -22.99
CA GLN A 338 -1.78 -28.05 -22.75
C GLN A 338 -1.07 -28.91 -23.80
N ASN A 339 0.22 -29.15 -23.59
CA ASN A 339 0.98 -30.10 -24.38
C ASN A 339 0.43 -31.50 -24.08
N SER A 340 -0.40 -32.00 -24.98
CA SER A 340 -0.73 -33.42 -25.07
C SER A 340 0.55 -34.18 -25.45
N GLY A 341 1.20 -34.78 -24.46
CA GLY A 341 2.45 -35.53 -24.66
C GLY A 341 2.81 -36.35 -23.42
N ASP A 342 2.65 -37.66 -23.57
CA ASP A 342 3.32 -38.75 -22.87
C ASP A 342 3.15 -38.94 -21.35
N ILE A 343 2.46 -40.04 -21.03
CA ILE A 343 2.44 -40.69 -19.72
C ILE A 343 3.79 -41.38 -19.52
N GLU A 344 4.73 -40.72 -18.83
CA GLU A 344 5.92 -41.40 -18.30
C GLU A 344 5.77 -41.78 -16.83
N LYS A 345 6.36 -42.91 -16.45
CA LYS A 345 5.95 -43.73 -15.31
C LYS A 345 6.53 -43.22 -13.99
N THR A 346 5.72 -43.28 -12.94
CA THR A 346 6.17 -43.09 -11.55
C THR A 346 7.02 -44.28 -11.06
N PRO A 347 8.18 -44.03 -10.43
CA PRO A 347 8.79 -44.97 -9.50
C PRO A 347 8.20 -44.80 -8.10
N LYS A 348 7.93 -45.91 -7.41
CA LYS A 348 7.37 -45.92 -6.05
C LYS A 348 8.43 -45.68 -4.97
N ALA A 349 8.05 -44.83 -4.02
CA ALA A 349 8.24 -44.94 -2.56
C ALA A 349 9.55 -45.50 -1.96
N SER A 350 10.19 -44.65 -1.15
CA SER A 350 10.57 -44.97 0.24
C SER A 350 10.72 -43.65 1.02
N GLY A 351 10.35 -43.48 2.29
CA GLY A 351 9.85 -44.47 3.23
C GLY A 351 10.51 -44.38 4.62
N VAL A 352 10.56 -43.18 5.24
CA VAL A 352 10.96 -43.00 6.64
C VAL A 352 10.09 -41.92 7.27
N GLY A 353 9.50 -42.20 8.43
CA GLY A 353 8.79 -41.21 9.24
C GLY A 353 9.48 -40.98 10.59
N ALA A 354 9.40 -39.77 11.12
CA ALA A 354 9.78 -39.48 12.51
C ALA A 354 9.05 -38.22 13.04
N THR A 355 8.05 -38.47 13.89
CA THR A 355 7.73 -37.76 15.15
C THR A 355 7.78 -36.23 15.24
N LEU A 356 6.64 -35.65 15.64
CA LEU A 356 6.58 -34.36 16.35
C LEU A 356 7.48 -34.40 17.60
N SER A 357 8.21 -33.31 17.85
CA SER A 357 8.80 -32.99 19.15
C SER A 357 8.57 -31.51 19.46
N SER A 358 7.91 -31.25 20.58
CA SER A 358 7.66 -29.92 21.15
C SER A 358 8.96 -29.27 21.63
N VAL A 359 9.20 -28.01 21.28
CA VAL A 359 10.33 -27.22 21.82
C VAL A 359 9.88 -26.43 23.04
N THR A 360 10.51 -26.73 24.17
CA THR A 360 10.34 -26.04 25.46
C THR A 360 11.01 -24.67 25.49
N PHE A 361 10.42 -23.73 26.22
CA PHE A 361 11.06 -22.46 26.59
C PHE A 361 12.30 -22.69 27.49
N LEU A 362 13.35 -21.91 27.25
CA LEU A 362 14.42 -21.63 28.21
C LEU A 362 14.78 -20.13 28.18
N PRO A 363 15.31 -19.56 29.28
CA PRO A 363 15.19 -18.14 29.59
C PRO A 363 16.33 -17.26 29.05
N GLU A 364 16.23 -15.97 29.40
CA GLU A 364 17.10 -14.86 29.01
C GLU A 364 18.60 -15.15 29.07
N ALA A 365 19.30 -14.88 27.96
CA ALA A 365 20.74 -14.70 27.93
C ALA A 365 21.04 -13.21 27.71
N ALA A 366 21.66 -12.57 28.71
CA ALA A 366 22.12 -11.19 28.61
C ALA A 366 23.26 -11.06 27.58
N CYS A 367 23.19 -10.06 26.70
CA CYS A 367 24.28 -9.78 25.76
C CYS A 367 25.45 -9.11 26.47
N VAL A 368 26.60 -9.78 26.46
CA VAL A 368 27.88 -9.22 26.91
C VAL A 368 28.43 -8.28 25.83
N VAL A 369 28.70 -7.02 26.18
CA VAL A 369 29.39 -6.06 25.30
C VAL A 369 30.89 -6.31 25.36
N THR A 370 31.47 -6.79 24.27
CA THR A 370 32.94 -6.84 24.10
C THR A 370 33.46 -5.49 23.61
N HIS A 371 34.02 -4.68 24.51
CA HIS A 371 34.77 -3.49 24.12
C HIS A 371 36.06 -3.88 23.38
N VAL A 372 36.24 -3.33 22.18
CA VAL A 372 37.54 -3.34 21.48
C VAL A 372 38.26 -2.05 21.84
N SER A 373 39.32 -2.15 22.63
CA SER A 373 40.17 -1.02 23.02
C SER A 373 40.99 -0.50 21.83
N ARG A 374 41.11 0.82 21.71
CA ARG A 374 42.30 1.46 21.11
C ARG A 374 43.04 2.28 22.16
N LEU A 375 44.37 2.17 22.12
CA LEU A 375 45.30 2.71 23.08
C LEU A 375 45.76 4.14 22.72
N SER A 376 46.14 4.88 23.77
CA SER A 376 47.02 6.06 23.83
C SER A 376 46.66 7.31 23.00
N GLY A 377 46.57 8.51 23.57
CA GLY A 377 46.60 8.90 25.00
C GLY A 377 47.05 10.36 25.20
N VAL A 378 46.96 10.84 26.47
CA VAL A 378 47.65 12.03 27.04
C VAL A 378 47.14 13.39 26.50
N ASP A 379 46.70 14.41 27.26
CA ASP A 379 46.48 14.68 28.71
C ASP A 379 45.71 16.04 28.82
N LYS A 380 45.20 16.61 29.94
CA LYS A 380 45.04 16.27 31.37
C LYS A 380 44.03 17.25 32.05
N GLU A 381 43.34 16.84 33.13
CA GLU A 381 42.77 17.70 34.23
C GLU A 381 41.74 18.82 33.85
N LEU A 382 40.85 19.34 34.71
CA LEU A 382 40.69 19.29 36.17
C LEU A 382 39.18 19.30 36.59
N SER A 383 38.91 19.35 37.89
CA SER A 383 37.62 19.43 38.63
C SER A 383 36.74 20.67 38.28
N ASP A 384 35.49 20.86 38.75
CA ASP A 384 34.93 20.60 40.09
C ASP A 384 33.39 20.48 40.17
N SER A 385 32.91 20.13 41.36
CA SER A 385 31.51 19.99 41.77
C SER A 385 30.64 21.26 41.68
N VAL A 386 29.35 21.10 41.36
CA VAL A 386 28.26 21.98 41.84
C VAL A 386 27.04 21.13 42.25
N GLU A 387 26.43 21.53 43.37
CA GLU A 387 25.32 20.87 44.07
C GLU A 387 24.00 21.65 43.88
N THR A 388 22.88 21.11 44.39
CA THR A 388 21.54 21.71 44.57
C THR A 388 20.61 21.81 43.34
N GLY A 389 19.30 21.61 43.57
CA GLY A 389 18.25 21.79 42.54
C GLY A 389 16.95 20.98 42.70
N GLU A 390 16.45 20.81 43.92
CA GLU A 390 15.18 20.12 44.23
C GLU A 390 13.95 20.87 43.65
N ASN A 391 13.00 20.14 43.05
CA ASN A 391 11.61 20.57 42.79
C ASN A 391 10.80 19.36 42.26
N ASP A 392 10.14 18.63 43.15
CA ASP A 392 9.32 17.45 42.82
C ASP A 392 7.84 17.78 43.01
N GLU A 393 7.11 18.07 41.92
CA GLU A 393 5.67 18.37 41.98
C GLU A 393 4.85 17.08 42.08
N GLY A 394 4.14 16.93 43.21
CA GLY A 394 3.48 15.70 43.61
C GLY A 394 2.37 15.21 42.67
N ALA A 395 2.66 14.17 41.90
CA ALA A 395 1.63 13.34 41.28
C ALA A 395 0.94 12.46 42.35
N HIS A 396 -0.30 12.79 42.71
CA HIS A 396 -1.14 11.95 43.57
C HIS A 396 -1.51 10.63 42.88
N GLY A 397 -0.61 9.65 42.96
CA GLY A 397 -0.86 8.30 42.48
C GLY A 397 -2.05 7.65 43.20
N LEU A 398 -2.97 7.04 42.43
CA LEU A 398 -4.06 6.26 43.03
C LEU A 398 -3.48 5.12 43.87
N SER A 399 -4.00 4.96 45.09
CA SER A 399 -3.65 3.83 45.96
C SER A 399 -3.74 2.49 45.19
N PRO A 400 -2.79 1.55 45.40
CA PRO A 400 -2.83 0.23 44.79
C PRO A 400 -4.15 -0.53 45.02
N VAL A 401 -4.87 -0.22 46.10
CA VAL A 401 -6.20 -0.76 46.39
C VAL A 401 -7.24 -0.22 45.41
N THR A 402 -7.25 1.10 45.18
CA THR A 402 -8.18 1.75 44.25
C THR A 402 -7.94 1.31 42.81
N LEU A 403 -6.67 1.14 42.41
CA LEU A 403 -6.32 0.61 41.09
C LEU A 403 -6.85 -0.83 40.89
N ARG A 404 -6.68 -1.71 41.89
CA ARG A 404 -7.23 -3.07 41.84
C ARG A 404 -8.75 -3.09 41.79
N LEU A 405 -9.43 -2.19 42.50
CA LEU A 405 -10.89 -2.06 42.48
C LEU A 405 -11.40 -1.63 41.08
N LEU A 406 -10.74 -0.64 40.47
CA LEU A 406 -11.07 -0.17 39.11
C LEU A 406 -10.87 -1.28 38.06
N ILE A 407 -9.79 -2.06 38.16
CA ILE A 407 -9.57 -3.21 37.29
C ILE A 407 -10.67 -4.26 37.46
N ALA A 408 -11.07 -4.58 38.70
CA ALA A 408 -12.16 -5.53 38.96
C ALA A 408 -13.51 -5.06 38.38
N ILE A 409 -13.83 -3.77 38.50
CA ILE A 409 -15.04 -3.17 37.93
C ILE A 409 -15.02 -3.23 36.39
N LEU A 410 -13.88 -2.92 35.76
CA LEU A 410 -13.71 -3.03 34.31
C LEU A 410 -13.88 -4.48 33.81
N VAL A 411 -13.29 -5.45 34.50
CA VAL A 411 -13.46 -6.88 34.18
C VAL A 411 -14.93 -7.29 34.27
N LEU A 412 -15.63 -6.93 35.35
CA LEU A 412 -17.06 -7.21 35.50
C LEU A 412 -17.89 -6.55 34.39
N ALA A 413 -17.62 -5.28 34.05
CA ALA A 413 -18.33 -4.57 32.98
C ALA A 413 -18.17 -5.27 31.61
N VAL A 414 -16.98 -5.78 31.28
CA VAL A 414 -16.72 -6.53 30.05
C VAL A 414 -17.44 -7.89 30.06
N PHE A 415 -17.39 -8.64 31.17
CA PHE A 415 -18.09 -9.92 31.30
C PHE A 415 -19.61 -9.77 31.18
N PHE A 416 -20.23 -8.84 31.91
CA PHE A 416 -21.68 -8.62 31.82
C PHE A 416 -22.10 -7.99 30.49
N GLY A 417 -21.31 -7.06 29.93
CA GLY A 417 -21.57 -6.47 28.61
C GLY A 417 -21.57 -7.51 27.49
N SER A 418 -20.58 -8.41 27.47
CA SER A 418 -20.52 -9.48 26.45
C SER A 418 -21.70 -10.46 26.55
N GLY A 419 -22.15 -10.80 27.77
CA GLY A 419 -23.34 -11.62 28.00
C GLY A 419 -24.63 -11.00 27.44
N ILE A 420 -24.82 -9.68 27.62
CA ILE A 420 -25.97 -8.95 27.07
C ILE A 420 -25.95 -8.96 25.53
N VAL A 421 -24.79 -8.73 24.91
CA VAL A 421 -24.64 -8.76 23.44
C VAL A 421 -24.94 -10.15 22.88
N LEU A 422 -24.43 -11.21 23.51
CA LEU A 422 -24.72 -12.60 23.11
C LEU A 422 -26.20 -12.95 23.27
N PHE A 423 -26.87 -12.48 24.33
CA PHE A 423 -28.30 -12.69 24.53
C PHE A 423 -29.14 -11.98 23.44
N ILE A 424 -28.80 -10.74 23.09
CA ILE A 424 -29.46 -9.99 22.00
C ILE A 424 -29.25 -10.70 20.66
N TYR A 425 -28.02 -11.15 20.38
CA TYR A 425 -27.70 -11.91 19.17
C TYR A 425 -28.50 -13.21 19.08
N TRP A 426 -28.55 -14.00 20.16
CA TRP A 426 -29.30 -15.26 20.23
C TRP A 426 -30.81 -15.04 20.05
N LYS A 427 -31.38 -14.03 20.70
CA LYS A 427 -32.79 -13.66 20.53
C LYS A 427 -33.10 -13.31 19.06
N ARG A 428 -32.22 -12.55 18.39
CA ARG A 428 -32.37 -12.17 16.98
C ARG A 428 -32.25 -13.37 16.02
N GLN A 429 -31.32 -14.30 16.30
CA GLN A 429 -31.19 -15.58 15.59
C GLN A 429 -32.47 -16.42 15.71
N ARG A 430 -33.02 -16.56 16.92
CA ARG A 430 -34.27 -17.31 17.17
C ARG A 430 -35.47 -16.71 16.44
N SER A 431 -35.58 -15.38 16.40
CA SER A 431 -36.64 -14.71 15.62
C SER A 431 -36.54 -14.92 14.11
N ARG A 432 -35.33 -15.08 13.54
CA ARG A 432 -35.18 -15.38 12.11
C ARG A 432 -35.68 -16.78 11.76
N LYS A 433 -35.28 -17.80 12.53
CA LYS A 433 -35.75 -19.18 12.31
C LYS A 433 -37.27 -19.30 12.37
N LEU A 434 -37.92 -18.60 13.30
CA LEU A 434 -39.38 -18.57 13.41
C LEU A 434 -40.08 -17.82 12.26
N LEU A 435 -39.38 -16.98 11.50
CA LEU A 435 -39.90 -16.37 10.27
C LEU A 435 -39.70 -17.31 9.07
N GLU A 436 -38.54 -17.96 8.96
CA GLU A 436 -38.23 -18.95 7.92
C GLU A 436 -39.13 -20.19 8.00
N GLU A 437 -39.59 -20.58 9.20
CA GLU A 437 -40.47 -21.74 9.43
C GLU A 437 -41.97 -21.44 9.18
N ASN A 438 -42.34 -20.18 8.95
CA ASN A 438 -43.73 -19.73 8.74
C ASN A 438 -43.99 -19.13 7.34
N ASP A 439 -43.11 -19.36 6.36
CA ASP A 439 -43.28 -18.88 4.98
C ASP A 439 -43.57 -20.06 4.00
N PRO A 440 -44.85 -20.39 3.75
CA PRO A 440 -45.23 -21.62 3.06
C PRO A 440 -45.32 -21.49 1.52
N GLU A 441 -44.58 -20.60 0.85
CA GLU A 441 -44.71 -20.49 -0.62
C GLU A 441 -43.44 -20.11 -1.42
N VAL A 442 -42.46 -21.03 -1.51
CA VAL A 442 -41.55 -21.10 -2.68
C VAL A 442 -41.35 -22.55 -3.13
N LYS A 443 -42.11 -23.00 -4.13
CA LYS A 443 -41.77 -24.20 -4.92
C LYS A 443 -40.77 -23.81 -6.01
N PRO A 444 -39.67 -24.56 -6.21
CA PRO A 444 -38.80 -24.34 -7.35
C PRO A 444 -39.52 -24.78 -8.64
N LEU A 445 -39.48 -23.92 -9.66
CA LEU A 445 -39.82 -24.30 -11.03
C LEU A 445 -38.70 -25.17 -11.62
N VAL A 446 -39.12 -26.22 -12.33
CA VAL A 446 -38.28 -27.20 -13.04
C VAL A 446 -37.92 -26.68 -14.43
#